data_AF-A0AAV7XPG7-F1
#
_entry.id   AF-A0AAV7XPG7-F1
#
_cell.length_a   1.000
_cell.length_b   1.000
_cell.length_c   1.000
_cell.angle_alpha   90.00
_cell.angle_beta   90.00
_cell.angle_gamma   90.00
#
_symmetry.space_group_name_H-M   'P 1'
#
loop_
_entity.id
_entity.type
_entity.pdbx_description
1 polymer ?
#
loop_
_entity_poly.entity_id
_entity_poly.type
_entity_poly.pdbx_seq_one_letter_code
_entity_poly.pdbx_strand_id
1 'polypeptide(L)'
;MPLKRLSSTFELPEEKGAWPHFFNDGSAERWAYEGPLPDTNYYGPDSISEAEHARFIMWHADLRAQNYVFNFRREILDYCKRDVVLLRKGCLAFRRDCIEETSVDPLRETPTLASLALFAYRRNFLEPDTIGINPAQGYRAADVQRGEALEWLAYTEETLNGERLQAGLPPVEIRHAERGREVRRLNYKVDGFAVIDGVPTCFEYNGCWWHGHPQCFPARQASLRNSPCETMALRYESTLREQHRLEVSGHCVISVWGSTSVNDGGNDKESSDRSSVEGLNVSSDQDEDAIEGNENIVLNEGMSFLFTA
;
A
#
# COMPACT_ATOMS: atom_id res chain seq x y z
N MET A 1 24.93 5.67 7.00
CA MET A 1 26.19 5.99 7.70
C MET A 1 27.17 4.84 7.50
N PRO A 2 28.45 5.08 7.16
CA PRO A 2 29.45 4.02 7.03
C PRO A 2 29.79 3.36 8.39
N LEU A 3 30.06 2.05 8.39
CA LEU A 3 30.33 1.28 9.61
C LEU A 3 31.50 1.86 10.44
N LYS A 4 32.57 2.32 9.78
CA LYS A 4 33.74 2.93 10.44
C LYS A 4 33.41 4.16 11.30
N ARG A 5 32.31 4.87 11.00
CA ARG A 5 31.90 6.04 11.77
C ARG A 5 31.13 5.67 13.03
N LEU A 6 30.66 4.42 13.17
CA LEU A 6 29.95 4.00 14.39
C LEU A 6 30.82 4.13 15.63
N SER A 7 32.10 3.81 15.52
CA SER A 7 33.06 3.91 16.62
C SER A 7 33.16 5.32 17.17
N SER A 8 33.28 6.32 16.29
CA SER A 8 33.32 7.73 16.72
C SER A 8 31.97 8.26 17.15
N THR A 9 30.88 7.87 16.47
CA THR A 9 29.53 8.37 16.76
C THR A 9 29.01 7.90 18.12
N PHE A 10 29.28 6.66 18.48
CA PHE A 10 28.81 6.03 19.72
C PHE A 10 29.93 5.81 20.75
N GLU A 11 31.10 6.40 20.52
CA GLU A 11 32.28 6.29 21.38
C GLU A 11 32.64 4.83 21.74
N LEU A 12 32.58 3.94 20.74
CA LEU A 12 32.87 2.52 20.91
C LEU A 12 34.38 2.25 20.87
N PRO A 13 34.90 1.34 21.70
CA PRO A 13 36.33 1.02 21.73
C PRO A 13 36.81 0.23 20.50
N GLU A 14 35.90 -0.40 19.76
CA GLU A 14 36.24 -1.10 18.52
C GLU A 14 36.38 -0.14 17.35
N GLU A 15 37.48 -0.24 16.62
CA GLU A 15 37.63 0.43 15.32
C GLU A 15 37.45 -0.55 14.16
N LYS A 16 37.04 -0.01 13.00
CA LYS A 16 37.01 -0.78 11.77
C LYS A 16 38.44 -0.99 11.26
N GLY A 17 38.86 -2.25 11.14
CA GLY A 17 40.16 -2.60 10.56
C GLY A 17 40.24 -2.34 9.04
N ALA A 18 41.47 -2.30 8.50
CA ALA A 18 41.71 -2.22 7.06
C ALA A 18 41.65 -3.61 6.41
N TRP A 19 41.04 -3.73 5.23
CA TRP A 19 40.90 -4.99 4.50
C TRP A 19 41.34 -4.85 3.04
N PRO A 20 42.11 -5.79 2.47
CA PRO A 20 42.53 -5.74 1.07
C PRO A 20 41.38 -6.19 0.15
N HIS A 21 40.43 -5.29 -0.10
CA HIS A 21 39.21 -5.54 -0.88
C HIS A 21 39.48 -6.15 -2.26
N PHE A 22 40.51 -5.68 -2.98
CA PHE A 22 40.83 -6.15 -4.32
C PHE A 22 41.69 -7.43 -4.34
N PHE A 23 42.12 -7.92 -3.18
CA PHE A 23 42.88 -9.16 -3.09
C PHE A 23 41.96 -10.39 -3.08
N ASN A 24 40.68 -10.20 -2.77
CA ASN A 24 39.67 -11.24 -2.86
C ASN A 24 39.07 -11.29 -4.27
N ASP A 25 39.73 -12.02 -5.18
CA ASP A 25 39.27 -12.23 -6.56
C ASP A 25 38.44 -13.51 -6.75
N GLY A 26 38.15 -14.24 -5.67
CA GLY A 26 37.40 -15.49 -5.70
C GLY A 26 38.19 -16.72 -6.16
N SER A 27 39.50 -16.59 -6.41
CA SER A 27 40.34 -17.73 -6.79
C SER A 27 40.71 -18.61 -5.58
N ALA A 28 40.79 -19.92 -5.82
CA ALA A 28 41.19 -20.90 -4.80
C ALA A 28 42.62 -20.64 -4.27
N GLU A 29 43.49 -20.10 -5.13
CA GLU A 29 44.86 -19.72 -4.77
C GLU A 29 44.88 -18.57 -3.76
N ARG A 30 44.10 -17.50 -3.99
CA ARG A 30 44.00 -16.38 -3.03
C ARG A 30 43.34 -16.81 -1.72
N TRP A 31 42.37 -17.71 -1.76
CA TRP A 31 41.72 -18.23 -0.55
C TRP A 31 42.59 -19.20 0.25
N ALA A 32 43.62 -19.80 -0.36
CA ALA A 32 44.63 -20.60 0.33
C ALA A 32 45.91 -19.80 0.62
N TYR A 33 45.93 -18.50 0.31
CA TYR A 33 47.12 -17.68 0.43
C TYR A 33 47.56 -17.50 1.89
N GLU A 34 48.82 -17.83 2.12
CA GLU A 34 49.55 -17.54 3.34
C GLU A 34 50.93 -17.02 2.97
N GLY A 35 51.23 -15.77 3.35
CA GLY A 35 52.46 -15.12 2.90
C GLY A 35 52.57 -13.67 3.36
N PRO A 36 53.44 -12.88 2.70
CA PRO A 36 53.61 -11.46 3.02
C PRO A 36 52.31 -10.66 2.93
N LEU A 37 52.24 -9.55 3.67
CA LEU A 37 51.10 -8.65 3.64
C LEU A 37 50.81 -8.12 2.21
N PRO A 38 49.56 -8.20 1.72
CA PRO A 38 49.18 -7.70 0.40
C PRO A 38 49.60 -6.25 0.18
N ASP A 39 49.90 -5.89 -1.07
CA ASP A 39 50.28 -4.54 -1.43
C ASP A 39 49.19 -3.50 -1.12
N THR A 40 49.58 -2.25 -0.86
CA THR A 40 48.66 -1.15 -0.54
C THR A 40 47.60 -0.94 -1.62
N ASN A 41 47.93 -1.22 -2.88
CA ASN A 41 46.98 -1.11 -4.00
C ASN A 41 45.74 -2.00 -3.84
N TYR A 42 45.85 -3.11 -3.10
CA TYR A 42 44.73 -4.02 -2.88
C TYR A 42 43.69 -3.50 -1.87
N TYR A 43 43.99 -2.43 -1.14
CA TYR A 43 43.11 -1.87 -0.09
C TYR A 43 42.22 -0.72 -0.56
N GLY A 44 42.42 -0.22 -1.79
CA GLY A 44 41.65 0.91 -2.33
C GLY A 44 41.90 2.26 -1.64
N PRO A 45 43.17 2.71 -1.58
CA PRO A 45 43.57 3.94 -0.88
C PRO A 45 42.92 5.22 -1.45
N ASP A 46 42.45 5.21 -2.70
CA ASP A 46 41.82 6.37 -3.36
C ASP A 46 40.44 6.75 -2.77
N SER A 47 39.88 5.90 -1.92
CA SER A 47 38.53 6.03 -1.37
C SER A 47 38.48 6.53 0.09
N ILE A 48 39.63 6.86 0.68
CA ILE A 48 39.76 7.31 2.08
C ILE A 48 40.31 8.75 2.17
N SER A 49 40.00 9.44 3.27
CA SER A 49 40.48 10.82 3.47
C SER A 49 42.00 10.88 3.65
N GLU A 50 42.62 12.04 3.42
CA GLU A 50 44.09 12.22 3.51
C GLU A 50 44.66 11.82 4.88
N ALA A 51 43.97 12.18 5.97
CA ALA A 51 44.36 11.79 7.33
C ALA A 51 44.20 10.28 7.60
N GLU A 52 43.19 9.63 7.00
CA GLU A 52 43.02 8.17 7.09
C GLU A 52 44.08 7.46 6.25
N HIS A 53 44.41 8.00 5.08
CA HIS A 53 45.44 7.46 4.21
C HIS A 53 46.82 7.47 4.89
N ALA A 54 47.19 8.58 5.54
CA ALA A 54 48.45 8.65 6.29
C ALA A 54 48.53 7.58 7.40
N ARG A 55 47.45 7.40 8.18
CA ARG A 55 47.37 6.36 9.23
C ARG A 55 47.48 4.95 8.65
N PHE A 56 46.80 4.69 7.53
CA PHE A 56 46.84 3.40 6.84
C PHE A 56 48.26 3.06 6.34
N ILE A 57 48.95 4.01 5.71
CA ILE A 57 50.32 3.79 5.20
C ILE A 57 51.28 3.48 6.36
N MET A 58 51.19 4.20 7.48
CA MET A 58 52.01 3.93 8.66
C MET A 58 51.74 2.52 9.22
N TRP A 59 50.47 2.16 9.38
CA TRP A 59 50.07 0.82 9.85
C TRP A 59 50.57 -0.30 8.94
N HIS A 60 50.45 -0.12 7.62
CA HIS A 60 50.89 -1.11 6.63
C HIS A 60 52.41 -1.30 6.63
N ALA A 61 53.15 -0.18 6.70
CA ALA A 61 54.61 -0.20 6.77
C ALA A 61 55.12 -0.89 8.04
N ASP A 62 54.50 -0.63 9.19
CA ASP A 62 54.84 -1.26 10.47
C ASP A 62 54.62 -2.77 10.44
N LEU A 63 53.46 -3.23 9.96
CA LEU A 63 53.18 -4.67 9.82
C LEU A 63 54.13 -5.37 8.84
N ARG A 64 54.52 -4.70 7.74
CA ARG A 64 55.54 -5.23 6.83
C ARG A 64 56.91 -5.32 7.49
N ALA A 65 57.30 -4.31 8.27
CA ALA A 65 58.57 -4.32 9.01
C ALA A 65 58.64 -5.45 10.05
N GLN A 66 57.50 -5.83 10.61
CA GLN A 66 57.37 -6.96 11.55
C GLN A 66 57.35 -8.34 10.87
N ASN A 67 57.48 -8.40 9.54
CA ASN A 67 57.33 -9.63 8.74
C ASN A 67 56.01 -10.36 9.02
N TYR A 68 54.91 -9.62 9.16
CA TYR A 68 53.60 -10.20 9.41
C TYR A 68 53.19 -11.19 8.32
N VAL A 69 52.81 -12.40 8.73
CA VAL A 69 52.30 -13.45 7.83
C VAL A 69 50.79 -13.32 7.72
N PHE A 70 50.34 -12.85 6.56
CA PHE A 70 48.94 -12.71 6.20
C PHE A 70 48.39 -14.08 5.76
N ASN A 71 47.44 -14.62 6.54
CA ASN A 71 46.68 -15.81 6.19
C ASN A 71 45.26 -15.40 5.79
N PHE A 72 44.91 -15.55 4.50
CA PHE A 72 43.68 -15.00 3.96
C PHE A 72 42.42 -15.47 4.72
N ARG A 73 42.32 -16.78 5.02
CA ARG A 73 41.13 -17.37 5.66
C ARG A 73 40.93 -16.87 7.08
N ARG A 74 42.01 -16.73 7.85
CA ARG A 74 41.95 -16.21 9.22
C ARG A 74 41.57 -14.74 9.20
N GLU A 75 42.23 -13.94 8.37
CA GLU A 75 42.03 -12.49 8.33
C GLU A 75 40.62 -12.11 7.85
N ILE A 76 40.09 -12.78 6.82
CA ILE A 76 38.74 -12.49 6.33
C ILE A 76 37.67 -12.82 7.37
N LEU A 77 37.85 -13.93 8.09
CA LEU A 77 36.95 -14.34 9.15
C LEU A 77 36.98 -13.33 10.30
N ASP A 78 38.17 -12.93 10.73
CA ASP A 78 38.34 -11.98 11.83
C ASP A 78 37.85 -10.58 11.46
N TYR A 79 38.08 -10.13 10.23
CA TYR A 79 37.54 -8.89 9.69
C TYR A 79 36.00 -8.90 9.70
N CYS A 80 35.37 -9.94 9.15
CA CYS A 80 33.91 -10.07 9.14
C CYS A 80 33.33 -10.13 10.57
N LYS A 81 33.97 -10.86 11.48
CA LYS A 81 33.55 -10.90 12.89
C LYS A 81 33.61 -9.53 13.54
N ARG A 82 34.70 -8.77 13.33
CA ARG A 82 34.85 -7.40 13.85
C ARG A 82 33.77 -6.47 13.30
N ASP A 83 33.47 -6.54 12.01
CA ASP A 83 32.42 -5.73 11.37
C ASP A 83 31.04 -6.01 11.99
N VAL A 84 30.68 -7.29 12.21
CA VAL A 84 29.42 -7.67 12.85
C VAL A 84 29.36 -7.26 14.32
N VAL A 85 30.46 -7.41 15.07
CA VAL A 85 30.53 -6.97 16.47
C VAL A 85 30.37 -5.45 16.58
N LEU A 86 31.04 -4.70 15.72
CA LEU A 86 30.93 -3.24 15.67
C LEU A 86 29.50 -2.81 15.32
N LEU A 87 28.88 -3.44 14.32
CA LEU A 87 27.50 -3.18 13.95
C LEU A 87 26.55 -3.46 15.12
N ARG A 88 26.69 -4.62 15.77
CA ARG A 88 25.87 -5.01 16.92
C ARG A 88 25.98 -4.00 18.05
N LYS A 89 27.20 -3.58 18.41
CA LYS A 89 27.44 -2.58 19.46
C LYS A 89 26.86 -1.22 19.11
N GLY A 90 27.03 -0.77 17.86
CA GLY A 90 26.41 0.46 17.36
C GLY A 90 24.88 0.42 17.43
N CYS A 91 24.25 -0.70 17.05
CA CYS A 91 22.80 -0.87 17.16
C CYS A 91 22.32 -0.86 18.61
N LEU A 92 23.07 -1.45 19.54
CA LEU A 92 22.72 -1.44 20.96
C LEU A 92 22.84 -0.03 21.57
N ALA A 93 23.88 0.72 21.21
CA ALA A 93 24.04 2.12 21.63
C ALA A 93 22.91 2.98 21.07
N PHE A 94 22.66 2.90 19.76
CA PHE A 94 21.53 3.59 19.12
C PHE A 94 20.19 3.28 19.79
N ARG A 95 19.91 2.00 20.07
CA ARG A 95 18.68 1.57 20.74
C ARG A 95 18.56 2.16 22.14
N ARG A 96 19.64 2.14 22.92
CA ARG A 96 19.68 2.75 24.26
C ARG A 96 19.33 4.24 24.16
N ASP A 97 20.03 4.98 23.32
CA ASP A 97 19.88 6.43 23.21
C ASP A 97 18.46 6.80 22.75
N CYS A 98 17.87 6.07 21.80
CA CYS A 98 16.48 6.29 21.40
C CYS A 98 15.47 6.03 22.52
N ILE A 99 15.65 4.95 23.29
CA ILE A 99 14.75 4.62 24.41
C ILE A 99 14.87 5.68 25.51
N GLU A 100 16.08 6.14 25.81
CA GLU A 100 16.34 7.17 26.82
C GLU A 100 15.67 8.50 26.45
N GLU A 101 15.82 8.94 25.20
CA GLU A 101 15.30 10.23 24.74
C GLU A 101 13.80 10.22 24.42
N THR A 102 13.26 9.10 23.92
CA THR A 102 11.90 9.07 23.36
C THR A 102 10.98 8.03 23.99
N SER A 103 11.49 7.14 24.86
CA SER A 103 10.73 5.99 25.39
C SER A 103 10.15 5.05 24.31
N VAL A 104 10.72 5.09 23.10
CA VAL A 104 10.35 4.25 21.96
C VAL A 104 11.51 3.33 21.63
N ASP A 105 11.22 2.04 21.45
CA ASP A 105 12.22 1.07 21.00
C ASP A 105 12.32 1.05 19.47
N PRO A 106 13.41 1.57 18.87
CA PRO A 106 13.52 1.69 17.42
C PRO A 106 13.61 0.32 16.71
N LEU A 107 14.06 -0.74 17.38
CA LEU A 107 14.21 -2.05 16.73
C LEU A 107 12.93 -2.89 16.80
N ARG A 108 11.99 -2.54 17.68
CA ARG A 108 10.74 -3.26 17.87
C ARG A 108 9.55 -2.57 17.22
N GLU A 109 9.47 -1.25 17.34
CA GLU A 109 8.28 -0.49 16.96
C GLU A 109 8.41 0.10 15.55
N THR A 110 9.62 0.55 15.17
CA THR A 110 9.80 1.38 13.97
C THR A 110 11.16 1.14 13.29
N PRO A 111 11.27 0.21 12.33
CA PRO A 111 12.56 -0.23 11.79
C PRO A 111 13.32 0.85 10.99
N THR A 112 12.68 1.99 10.68
CA THR A 112 13.30 3.10 9.96
C THR A 112 13.37 4.36 10.81
N LEU A 113 14.39 5.18 10.57
CA LEU A 113 14.59 6.44 11.31
C LEU A 113 13.41 7.41 11.12
N ALA A 114 12.85 7.49 9.91
CA ALA A 114 11.68 8.33 9.63
C ALA A 114 10.44 7.85 10.40
N SER A 115 10.20 6.53 10.43
CA SER A 115 9.10 5.97 11.23
C SER A 115 9.30 6.22 12.72
N LEU A 116 10.53 6.12 13.24
CA LEU A 116 10.84 6.40 14.63
C LEU A 116 10.53 7.86 14.99
N ALA A 117 11.02 8.81 14.18
CA ALA A 117 10.80 10.23 14.40
C ALA A 117 9.30 10.57 14.41
N LEU A 118 8.55 10.06 13.43
CA LEU A 118 7.11 10.29 13.35
C LEU A 118 6.36 9.64 14.52
N PHE A 119 6.75 8.43 14.92
CA PHE A 119 6.12 7.72 16.03
C PHE A 119 6.38 8.41 17.37
N ALA A 120 7.64 8.79 17.64
CA ALA A 120 8.02 9.57 18.82
C ALA A 120 7.30 10.91 18.85
N TYR A 121 7.22 11.62 17.72
CA TYR A 121 6.45 12.86 17.60
C TYR A 121 4.98 12.66 17.97
N ARG A 122 4.31 11.69 17.34
CA ARG A 122 2.89 11.40 17.57
C ARG A 122 2.60 10.94 19.00
N ARG A 123 3.54 10.26 19.65
CA ARG A 123 3.37 9.71 21.00
C ARG A 123 3.63 10.76 22.09
N ASN A 124 4.67 11.57 21.93
CA ASN A 124 5.20 12.40 23.01
C ASN A 124 4.92 13.90 22.84
N PHE A 125 4.65 14.36 21.60
CA PHE A 125 4.59 15.80 21.29
C PHE A 125 3.31 16.25 20.58
N LEU A 126 2.55 15.32 19.99
CA LEU A 126 1.32 15.67 19.29
C LEU A 126 0.20 15.93 20.29
N GLU A 127 -0.24 17.19 20.33
CA GLU A 127 -1.38 17.60 21.16
C GLU A 127 -2.68 16.91 20.71
N PRO A 128 -3.55 16.51 21.66
CA PRO A 128 -4.85 15.93 21.35
C PRO A 128 -5.67 16.80 20.39
N ASP A 129 -6.42 16.15 19.50
CA ASP A 129 -7.40 16.78 18.58
C ASP A 129 -6.84 17.85 17.62
N THR A 130 -5.53 17.86 17.37
CA THR A 130 -4.89 18.80 16.43
C THR A 130 -4.85 18.33 14.97
N ILE A 131 -4.98 17.02 14.73
CA ILE A 131 -4.96 16.43 13.39
C ILE A 131 -6.28 15.70 13.14
N GLY A 132 -7.00 16.10 12.09
CA GLY A 132 -8.19 15.39 11.62
C GLY A 132 -7.83 14.03 11.04
N ILE A 133 -8.43 12.96 11.56
CA ILE A 133 -8.29 11.61 11.02
C ILE A 133 -9.19 11.48 9.79
N ASN A 134 -8.59 11.32 8.60
CA ASN A 134 -9.37 11.00 7.41
C ASN A 134 -9.84 9.55 7.48
N PRO A 135 -11.15 9.26 7.54
CA PRO A 135 -11.64 7.90 7.46
C PRO A 135 -11.26 7.25 6.12
N ALA A 136 -11.08 5.93 6.08
CA ALA A 136 -10.60 5.21 4.90
C ALA A 136 -11.48 5.41 3.64
N GLN A 137 -12.73 5.83 3.80
CA GLN A 137 -13.68 6.09 2.71
C GLN A 137 -13.94 7.60 2.49
N GLY A 138 -13.15 8.46 3.15
CA GLY A 138 -13.33 9.91 3.12
C GLY A 138 -14.51 10.39 3.98
N TYR A 139 -14.58 11.70 4.24
CA TYR A 139 -15.67 12.30 5.01
C TYR A 139 -17.04 12.23 4.31
N ARG A 140 -17.08 11.81 3.04
CA ARG A 140 -18.28 11.76 2.17
C ARG A 140 -18.76 10.33 1.88
N ALA A 141 -18.17 9.32 2.53
CA ALA A 141 -18.32 7.88 2.27
C ALA A 141 -19.74 7.27 2.25
N ALA A 142 -20.80 8.02 2.58
CA ALA A 142 -22.14 7.45 2.68
C ALA A 142 -22.76 7.17 1.30
N ASP A 143 -22.41 7.96 0.28
CA ASP A 143 -23.07 7.97 -1.02
C ASP A 143 -22.04 7.81 -2.14
N VAL A 144 -22.12 6.68 -2.87
CA VAL A 144 -21.28 6.38 -4.04
C VAL A 144 -22.18 6.42 -5.27
N GLN A 145 -22.45 7.63 -5.74
CA GLN A 145 -23.22 7.86 -6.95
C GLN A 145 -22.27 8.00 -8.15
N ARG A 146 -22.65 7.46 -9.33
CA ARG A 146 -21.85 7.62 -10.55
C ARG A 146 -21.94 9.06 -11.04
N GLY A 147 -20.86 9.60 -11.62
CA GLY A 147 -20.85 10.94 -12.23
C GLY A 147 -21.96 11.11 -13.28
N GLU A 148 -22.17 10.11 -14.13
CA GLU A 148 -23.25 10.09 -15.13
C GLU A 148 -24.65 10.24 -14.51
N ALA A 149 -24.87 9.66 -13.32
CA ALA A 149 -26.14 9.78 -12.62
C ALA A 149 -26.33 11.19 -12.03
N LEU A 150 -25.27 11.77 -11.48
CA LEU A 150 -25.28 13.15 -10.96
C LEU A 150 -25.53 14.17 -12.08
N GLU A 151 -24.87 14.00 -13.23
CA GLU A 151 -25.09 14.83 -14.42
C GLU A 151 -26.53 14.73 -14.93
N TRP A 152 -27.07 13.51 -15.00
CA TRP A 152 -28.47 13.30 -15.38
C TRP A 152 -29.46 13.96 -14.41
N LEU A 153 -29.21 13.88 -13.09
CA LEU A 153 -30.06 14.52 -12.09
C LEU A 153 -30.00 16.04 -12.19
N ALA A 154 -28.82 16.62 -12.40
CA ALA A 154 -28.66 18.06 -12.61
C ALA A 154 -29.39 18.52 -13.88
N TYR A 155 -29.25 17.79 -14.99
CA TYR A 155 -29.96 18.07 -16.23
C TYR A 155 -31.49 17.96 -16.07
N THR A 156 -31.95 16.92 -15.36
CA THR A 156 -33.38 16.70 -15.10
C THR A 156 -33.96 17.82 -14.25
N GLU A 157 -33.24 18.26 -13.22
CA GLU A 157 -33.63 19.39 -12.39
C GLU A 157 -33.73 20.69 -13.20
N GLU A 158 -32.73 20.98 -14.03
CA GLU A 158 -32.70 22.19 -14.86
C GLU A 158 -33.87 22.19 -15.87
N THR A 159 -34.10 21.07 -16.54
CA THR A 159 -35.19 20.90 -17.52
C THR A 159 -36.56 21.05 -16.85
N LEU A 160 -36.77 20.36 -15.73
CA LEU A 160 -38.00 20.45 -14.94
C LEU A 160 -38.24 21.90 -14.48
N ASN A 161 -37.22 22.57 -13.98
CA ASN A 161 -37.35 23.96 -13.51
C ASN A 161 -37.60 24.95 -14.66
N GLY A 162 -37.03 24.71 -15.85
CA GLY A 162 -37.34 25.49 -17.04
C GLY A 162 -38.83 25.44 -17.39
N GLU A 163 -39.42 24.25 -17.44
CA GLU A 163 -40.85 24.06 -17.71
C GLU A 163 -41.74 24.65 -16.61
N ARG A 164 -41.37 24.44 -15.34
CA ARG A 164 -42.13 24.95 -14.20
C ARG A 164 -42.15 26.47 -14.15
N LEU A 165 -41.01 27.12 -14.39
CA LEU A 165 -40.92 28.58 -14.41
C LEU A 165 -41.76 29.17 -15.56
N GLN A 166 -41.79 28.53 -16.73
CA GLN A 166 -42.68 28.94 -17.83
C GLN A 166 -44.17 28.81 -17.46
N ALA A 167 -44.52 27.80 -16.66
CA ALA A 167 -45.88 27.59 -16.14
C ALA A 167 -46.22 28.48 -14.91
N GLY A 168 -45.30 29.34 -14.46
CA GLY A 168 -45.49 30.18 -13.26
C GLY A 168 -45.46 29.40 -11.93
N LEU A 169 -44.90 28.19 -11.93
CA LEU A 169 -44.75 27.33 -10.76
C LEU A 169 -43.37 27.52 -10.12
N PRO A 170 -43.23 27.29 -8.79
CA PRO A 170 -41.94 27.39 -8.12
C PRO A 170 -40.99 26.27 -8.57
N PRO A 171 -39.67 26.53 -8.59
CA PRO A 171 -38.67 25.52 -8.89
C PRO A 171 -38.62 24.45 -7.78
N VAL A 172 -38.11 23.28 -8.16
CA VAL A 172 -37.93 22.11 -7.31
C VAL A 172 -36.44 21.84 -7.18
N GLU A 173 -36.02 21.45 -5.97
CA GLU A 173 -34.66 20.98 -5.71
C GLU A 173 -34.65 19.45 -5.58
N ILE A 174 -33.83 18.78 -6.40
CA ILE A 174 -33.65 17.33 -6.31
C ILE A 174 -32.53 17.04 -5.30
N ARG A 175 -32.84 16.24 -4.27
CA ARG A 175 -31.85 15.79 -3.28
C ARG A 175 -31.12 14.55 -3.80
N HIS A 176 -29.80 14.59 -3.80
CA HIS A 176 -28.90 13.52 -4.25
C HIS A 176 -27.55 13.60 -3.52
N ALA A 177 -26.57 12.77 -3.88
CA ALA A 177 -25.30 12.63 -3.14
C ALA A 177 -24.51 13.95 -2.98
N GLU A 178 -24.55 14.85 -3.96
CA GLU A 178 -23.85 16.16 -3.89
C GLU A 178 -24.70 17.27 -3.27
N ARG A 179 -26.00 17.06 -3.06
CA ARG A 179 -26.91 18.01 -2.42
C ARG A 179 -27.49 17.42 -1.14
N GLY A 180 -26.60 17.32 -0.15
CA GLY A 180 -26.89 16.84 1.20
C GLY A 180 -26.62 15.36 1.36
N ARG A 181 -27.50 14.50 0.81
CA ARG A 181 -27.35 13.04 0.77
C ARG A 181 -28.46 12.39 -0.06
N GLU A 182 -28.19 11.19 -0.56
CA GLU A 182 -29.19 10.28 -1.10
C GLU A 182 -30.25 9.92 -0.03
N VAL A 183 -31.50 9.76 -0.48
CA VAL A 183 -32.65 9.51 0.40
C VAL A 183 -32.97 8.03 0.44
N ARG A 184 -33.31 7.50 1.62
CA ARG A 184 -33.85 6.14 1.75
C ARG A 184 -35.37 6.17 1.81
N ARG A 185 -36.03 5.42 0.92
CA ARG A 185 -37.49 5.17 0.90
C ARG A 185 -37.72 3.66 0.98
N LEU A 186 -38.53 3.21 1.93
CA LEU A 186 -38.84 1.77 2.09
C LEU A 186 -37.59 0.86 2.21
N ASN A 187 -36.55 1.33 2.91
CA ASN A 187 -35.22 0.70 2.99
C ASN A 187 -34.43 0.60 1.67
N TYR A 188 -34.95 1.13 0.57
CA TYR A 188 -34.23 1.29 -0.70
C TYR A 188 -33.65 2.69 -0.79
N LYS A 189 -32.43 2.82 -1.35
CA LYS A 189 -31.72 4.08 -1.47
C LYS A 189 -31.88 4.56 -2.91
N VAL A 190 -32.51 5.72 -3.09
CA VAL A 190 -32.81 6.27 -4.42
C VAL A 190 -31.72 7.24 -4.87
N ASP A 191 -31.45 7.30 -6.17
CA ASP A 191 -30.44 8.19 -6.75
C ASP A 191 -30.79 9.67 -6.56
N GLY A 192 -32.06 10.03 -6.72
CA GLY A 192 -32.58 11.38 -6.49
C GLY A 192 -33.98 11.38 -5.89
N PHE A 193 -34.29 12.41 -5.10
CA PHE A 193 -35.62 12.55 -4.47
C PHE A 193 -36.08 13.99 -4.40
N ALA A 194 -37.34 14.24 -4.78
CA ALA A 194 -38.01 15.52 -4.59
C ALA A 194 -39.50 15.32 -4.27
N VAL A 195 -40.17 16.35 -3.75
CA VAL A 195 -41.63 16.38 -3.63
C VAL A 195 -42.14 17.40 -4.63
N ILE A 196 -42.82 16.93 -5.69
CA ILE A 196 -43.31 17.76 -6.79
C ILE A 196 -44.82 17.85 -6.65
N ASP A 197 -45.33 19.06 -6.40
CA ASP A 197 -46.77 19.35 -6.28
C ASP A 197 -47.50 18.42 -5.28
N GLY A 198 -46.81 18.09 -4.18
CA GLY A 198 -47.31 17.21 -3.12
C GLY A 198 -47.09 15.72 -3.36
N VAL A 199 -46.56 15.33 -4.51
CA VAL A 199 -46.24 13.94 -4.86
C VAL A 199 -44.76 13.64 -4.58
N PRO A 200 -44.43 12.62 -3.78
CA PRO A 200 -43.05 12.20 -3.59
C PRO A 200 -42.54 11.53 -4.87
N THR A 201 -41.52 12.12 -5.49
CA THR A 201 -40.93 11.65 -6.75
C THR A 201 -39.51 11.13 -6.51
N CYS A 202 -39.28 9.89 -6.90
CA CYS A 202 -37.97 9.23 -6.91
C CYS A 202 -37.40 9.26 -8.33
N PHE A 203 -36.12 9.59 -8.43
CA PHE A 203 -35.35 9.57 -9.68
C PHE A 203 -34.34 8.43 -9.60
N GLU A 204 -34.31 7.55 -10.61
CA GLU A 204 -33.44 6.36 -10.67
C GLU A 204 -32.61 6.35 -11.95
N TYR A 205 -31.29 6.33 -11.79
CA TYR A 205 -30.36 6.15 -12.89
C TYR A 205 -29.94 4.68 -12.97
N ASN A 206 -30.58 3.95 -13.88
CA ASN A 206 -30.35 2.52 -14.05
C ASN A 206 -29.07 2.25 -14.86
N GLY A 207 -27.92 2.30 -14.18
CA GLY A 207 -26.64 1.89 -14.74
C GLY A 207 -26.69 0.45 -15.26
N CYS A 208 -26.44 0.24 -16.55
CA CYS A 208 -26.79 -0.99 -17.27
C CYS A 208 -26.24 -2.28 -16.65
N TRP A 209 -25.00 -2.25 -16.15
CA TRP A 209 -24.37 -3.41 -15.50
C TRP A 209 -25.00 -3.76 -14.15
N TRP A 210 -25.32 -2.76 -13.33
CA TRP A 210 -25.85 -2.96 -11.98
C TRP A 210 -27.34 -3.29 -11.98
N HIS A 211 -28.06 -2.78 -12.98
CA HIS A 211 -29.51 -2.91 -13.10
C HIS A 211 -29.97 -3.89 -14.19
N GLY A 212 -29.06 -4.56 -14.88
CA GLY A 212 -29.41 -5.66 -15.80
C GLY A 212 -30.04 -5.23 -17.12
N HIS A 213 -29.63 -4.10 -17.72
CA HIS A 213 -30.32 -3.55 -18.90
C HIS A 213 -30.41 -4.59 -20.06
N PRO A 214 -31.63 -5.03 -20.47
CA PRO A 214 -31.78 -6.14 -21.42
C PRO A 214 -31.19 -5.88 -22.80
N GLN A 215 -31.14 -4.62 -23.24
CA GLN A 215 -30.58 -4.26 -24.54
C GLN A 215 -29.04 -4.32 -24.53
N CYS A 216 -28.41 -3.99 -23.41
CA CYS A 216 -26.95 -4.06 -23.27
C CYS A 216 -26.45 -5.49 -23.00
N PHE A 217 -27.28 -6.35 -22.42
CA PHE A 217 -26.90 -7.71 -22.02
C PHE A 217 -27.91 -8.76 -22.51
N PRO A 218 -27.85 -9.16 -23.79
CA PRO A 218 -28.75 -10.18 -24.34
C PRO A 218 -28.56 -11.57 -23.70
N ALA A 219 -27.32 -11.95 -23.40
CA ALA A 219 -26.97 -13.22 -22.76
C ALA A 219 -27.08 -13.11 -21.22
N ARG A 220 -28.31 -13.00 -20.72
CA ARG A 220 -28.58 -12.57 -19.33
C ARG A 220 -28.72 -13.65 -18.27
N GLN A 221 -28.66 -14.93 -18.64
CA GLN A 221 -28.88 -16.06 -17.73
C GLN A 221 -27.60 -16.66 -17.16
N ALA A 222 -26.42 -16.26 -17.66
CA ALA A 222 -25.16 -16.73 -17.14
C ALA A 222 -24.84 -16.05 -15.79
N SER A 223 -24.24 -16.82 -14.88
CA SER A 223 -23.69 -16.31 -13.63
C SER A 223 -22.60 -15.27 -13.88
N LEU A 224 -22.58 -14.22 -13.07
CA LEU A 224 -21.56 -13.17 -13.15
C LEU A 224 -20.23 -13.67 -12.57
N ARG A 225 -19.11 -13.39 -13.25
CA ARG A 225 -17.75 -13.82 -12.84
C ARG A 225 -17.37 -13.42 -11.41
N ASN A 226 -17.82 -12.23 -10.98
CA ASN A 226 -17.52 -11.67 -9.66
C ASN A 226 -18.64 -11.92 -8.64
N SER A 227 -19.77 -12.50 -9.06
CA SER A 227 -20.93 -12.77 -8.22
C SER A 227 -21.67 -14.01 -8.75
N PRO A 228 -21.18 -15.22 -8.45
CA PRO A 228 -21.67 -16.45 -9.07
C PRO A 228 -23.17 -16.75 -8.85
N CYS A 229 -23.76 -16.16 -7.81
CA CYS A 229 -25.19 -16.27 -7.48
C CYS A 229 -26.08 -15.22 -8.17
N GLU A 230 -25.51 -14.27 -8.92
CA GLU A 230 -26.25 -13.24 -9.64
C GLU A 230 -26.19 -13.46 -11.14
N THR A 231 -27.25 -13.03 -11.83
CA THR A 231 -27.32 -12.95 -13.29
C THR A 231 -27.85 -11.58 -13.70
N MET A 232 -27.63 -11.17 -14.95
CA MET A 232 -28.20 -9.91 -15.45
C MET A 232 -29.73 -9.94 -15.46
N ALA A 233 -30.35 -11.11 -15.64
CA ALA A 233 -31.80 -11.27 -15.50
C ALA A 233 -32.27 -11.00 -14.07
N LEU A 234 -31.58 -11.54 -13.06
CA LEU A 234 -31.92 -11.31 -11.65
C LEU A 234 -31.78 -9.84 -11.26
N ARG A 235 -30.71 -9.16 -11.72
CA ARG A 235 -30.54 -7.72 -11.50
C ARG A 235 -31.67 -6.89 -12.11
N TYR A 236 -32.08 -7.23 -13.34
CA TYR A 236 -33.21 -6.59 -14.01
C TYR A 236 -34.52 -6.78 -13.26
N GLU A 237 -34.83 -8.02 -12.88
CA GLU A 237 -36.04 -8.33 -12.10
C GLU A 237 -36.05 -7.64 -10.74
N SER A 238 -34.90 -7.57 -10.07
CA SER A 238 -34.75 -6.84 -8.81
C SER A 238 -34.99 -5.34 -8.99
N THR A 239 -34.46 -4.75 -10.07
CA THR A 239 -34.65 -3.32 -10.38
C THR A 239 -36.13 -3.01 -10.58
N LEU A 240 -36.82 -3.78 -11.43
CA LEU A 240 -38.26 -3.61 -11.66
C LEU A 240 -39.09 -3.83 -10.39
N ARG A 241 -38.70 -4.80 -9.56
CA ARG A 241 -39.37 -5.06 -8.28
C ARG A 241 -39.27 -3.86 -7.34
N GLU A 242 -38.10 -3.24 -7.25
CA GLU A 242 -37.92 -2.06 -6.40
C GLU A 242 -38.67 -0.84 -6.93
N GLN A 243 -38.64 -0.59 -8.25
CA GLN A 243 -39.43 0.48 -8.87
C GLN A 243 -40.93 0.28 -8.62
N HIS A 244 -41.44 -0.92 -8.86
CA HIS A 244 -42.85 -1.24 -8.61
C HIS A 244 -43.23 -1.07 -7.12
N ARG A 245 -42.32 -1.42 -6.21
CA ARG A 245 -42.52 -1.25 -4.77
C ARG A 245 -42.64 0.22 -4.37
N LEU A 246 -41.84 1.10 -5.00
CA LEU A 246 -41.95 2.55 -4.82
C LEU A 246 -43.29 3.07 -5.35
N GLU A 247 -43.69 2.67 -6.56
CA GLU A 247 -44.95 3.09 -7.19
C GLU A 247 -46.18 2.71 -6.35
N VAL A 248 -46.27 1.45 -5.92
CA VAL A 248 -47.41 0.95 -5.11
C VAL A 248 -47.51 1.67 -3.76
N SER A 249 -46.39 2.18 -3.24
CA SER A 249 -46.37 2.97 -2.00
C SER A 249 -46.70 4.46 -2.20
N GLY A 250 -47.12 4.86 -3.41
CA GLY A 250 -47.56 6.22 -3.72
C GLY A 250 -46.46 7.17 -4.16
N HIS A 251 -45.30 6.65 -4.58
CA HIS A 251 -44.23 7.48 -5.16
C HIS A 251 -44.35 7.52 -6.67
N CYS A 252 -44.07 8.68 -7.26
CA CYS A 252 -43.80 8.76 -8.70
C CYS A 252 -42.35 8.32 -8.93
N VAL A 253 -42.11 7.41 -9.88
CA VAL A 253 -40.76 6.96 -10.22
C VAL A 253 -40.42 7.42 -11.63
N ILE A 254 -39.37 8.22 -11.75
CA ILE A 254 -38.79 8.65 -13.02
C ILE A 254 -37.46 7.94 -13.16
N SER A 255 -37.32 7.09 -14.18
CA SER A 255 -36.08 6.31 -14.36
C SER A 255 -35.55 6.40 -15.78
N VAL A 256 -34.22 6.40 -15.89
CA VAL A 256 -33.50 6.36 -17.17
C VAL A 256 -32.50 5.22 -17.17
N TRP A 257 -32.25 4.60 -18.32
CA TRP A 257 -31.16 3.64 -18.47
C TRP A 257 -29.88 4.36 -18.89
N GLY A 258 -28.73 3.94 -18.35
CA GLY A 258 -27.47 4.62 -18.65
C GLY A 258 -27.09 4.63 -20.14
N SER A 259 -27.48 3.59 -20.89
CA SER A 259 -27.27 3.56 -22.35
C SER A 259 -28.21 4.49 -23.14
N THR A 260 -29.34 4.90 -22.55
CA THR A 260 -30.29 5.82 -23.20
C THR A 260 -29.96 7.28 -22.91
N SER A 261 -29.35 7.60 -21.77
CA SER A 261 -28.98 8.97 -21.40
C SER A 261 -27.79 9.52 -22.20
N VAL A 262 -26.90 8.66 -22.71
CA VAL A 262 -25.70 9.09 -23.47
C VAL A 262 -26.02 9.51 -24.91
N ASN A 263 -27.19 9.13 -25.44
CA ASN A 263 -27.51 9.36 -26.87
C ASN A 263 -28.21 10.69 -27.18
N ASP A 264 -28.63 11.47 -26.16
CA ASP A 264 -29.21 12.82 -26.36
C ASP A 264 -28.18 13.95 -26.16
N GLY A 265 -26.98 13.62 -25.68
CA GLY A 265 -25.83 14.52 -25.68
C GLY A 265 -25.09 14.40 -27.02
N GLY A 266 -25.07 15.48 -27.79
CA GLY A 266 -24.42 15.55 -29.09
C GLY A 266 -23.04 14.90 -29.13
N ASN A 267 -22.81 14.16 -30.22
CA ASN A 267 -21.56 13.62 -30.73
C ASN A 267 -20.31 14.36 -30.19
N ASP A 268 -19.62 13.73 -29.24
CA ASP A 268 -18.16 13.82 -29.06
C ASP A 268 -17.70 12.57 -28.27
N LYS A 269 -17.50 11.47 -29.00
CA LYS A 269 -16.84 10.28 -28.46
C LYS A 269 -15.34 10.52 -28.46
N GLU A 270 -14.81 10.93 -27.31
CA GLU A 270 -13.44 10.60 -26.95
C GLU A 270 -13.43 9.21 -26.29
N SER A 271 -12.86 8.25 -27.01
CA SER A 271 -12.68 6.88 -26.55
C SER A 271 -11.78 6.84 -25.32
N SER A 272 -12.34 6.54 -24.14
CA SER A 272 -11.53 6.07 -23.02
C SER A 272 -11.51 4.55 -23.00
N ASP A 273 -10.70 4.01 -23.92
CA ASP A 273 -10.09 2.69 -23.75
C ASP A 273 -9.25 2.71 -22.46
N ARG A 274 -9.65 1.91 -21.46
CA ARG A 274 -8.74 1.46 -20.41
C ARG A 274 -8.69 -0.06 -20.42
N SER A 275 -7.79 -0.50 -21.30
CA SER A 275 -6.89 -1.64 -21.16
C SER A 275 -7.50 -2.98 -20.74
N SER A 276 -7.77 -3.80 -21.75
CA SER A 276 -7.44 -5.21 -21.73
C SER A 276 -6.00 -5.39 -21.23
N VAL A 277 -5.83 -6.01 -20.07
CA VAL A 277 -4.52 -6.55 -19.66
C VAL A 277 -4.35 -7.86 -20.42
N GLU A 278 -3.37 -7.85 -21.31
CA GLU A 278 -2.94 -8.97 -22.13
C GLU A 278 -2.63 -10.21 -21.27
N GLY A 279 -3.17 -11.35 -21.70
CA GLY A 279 -2.78 -12.65 -21.20
C GLY A 279 -1.40 -13.01 -21.70
N LEU A 280 -0.46 -13.17 -20.78
CA LEU A 280 0.74 -13.97 -21.00
C LEU A 280 0.34 -15.44 -20.85
N ASN A 281 0.23 -16.10 -22.00
CA ASN A 281 0.31 -17.56 -22.11
C ASN A 281 1.72 -17.99 -21.69
N VAL A 282 1.83 -18.77 -20.61
CA VAL A 282 2.91 -19.75 -20.45
C VAL A 282 2.25 -21.06 -20.10
N SER A 283 2.56 -22.04 -20.94
CA SER A 283 2.05 -23.40 -20.97
C SER A 283 2.28 -24.16 -19.66
N SER A 284 1.28 -24.96 -19.32
CA SER A 284 1.35 -26.09 -18.42
C SER A 284 2.40 -27.10 -18.88
N ASP A 285 3.28 -27.50 -17.98
CA ASP A 285 3.77 -28.88 -17.91
C ASP A 285 3.55 -29.37 -16.48
N GLN A 286 2.83 -30.47 -16.39
CA GLN A 286 2.62 -31.27 -15.20
C GLN A 286 3.90 -32.07 -14.97
N ASP A 287 4.33 -32.20 -13.72
CA ASP A 287 4.90 -33.45 -13.21
C ASP A 287 4.61 -33.52 -11.71
N GLU A 288 3.77 -34.49 -11.36
CA GLU A 288 3.57 -35.01 -10.03
C GLU A 288 4.84 -35.75 -9.61
N ASP A 289 5.31 -35.55 -8.37
CA ASP A 289 5.88 -36.64 -7.59
C ASP A 289 5.88 -36.26 -6.10
N ALA A 290 5.05 -36.98 -5.36
CA ALA A 290 5.01 -37.00 -3.90
C ALA A 290 5.97 -38.08 -3.40
N ILE A 291 6.91 -37.74 -2.51
CA ILE A 291 7.52 -38.71 -1.59
C ILE A 291 7.65 -38.07 -0.20
N GLU A 292 6.91 -38.67 0.74
CA GLU A 292 7.00 -38.49 2.18
C GLU A 292 8.39 -38.88 2.72
N GLY A 293 8.88 -38.16 3.73
CA GLY A 293 10.19 -38.43 4.34
C GLY A 293 10.38 -37.69 5.68
N ASN A 294 9.60 -38.13 6.66
CA ASN A 294 9.69 -37.92 8.10
C ASN A 294 11.13 -37.78 8.66
N GLU A 295 11.42 -36.74 9.46
CA GLU A 295 12.37 -36.87 10.57
C GLU A 295 12.14 -35.79 11.67
N ASN A 296 11.89 -36.31 12.87
CA ASN A 296 11.67 -35.59 14.12
C ASN A 296 12.93 -34.86 14.59
N ILE A 297 12.81 -33.60 15.04
CA ILE A 297 13.75 -33.04 16.01
C ILE A 297 12.95 -32.51 17.21
N VAL A 298 13.17 -33.24 18.31
CA VAL A 298 12.69 -33.02 19.66
C VAL A 298 13.22 -31.69 20.20
N LEU A 299 12.34 -30.80 20.65
CA LEU A 299 12.66 -29.74 21.59
C LEU A 299 12.04 -30.10 22.93
N ASN A 300 12.84 -30.69 23.82
CA ASN A 300 12.42 -30.92 25.20
C ASN A 300 13.06 -29.87 26.12
N GLU A 301 12.15 -29.08 26.70
CA GLU A 301 12.07 -28.60 28.09
C GLU A 301 13.23 -27.87 28.78
N GLY A 302 12.88 -26.73 29.39
CA GLY A 302 13.30 -26.44 30.77
C GLY A 302 13.56 -24.97 31.10
N MET A 303 12.53 -24.20 31.43
CA MET A 303 12.36 -23.65 32.79
C MET A 303 11.16 -22.69 32.89
N SER A 304 10.26 -23.07 33.78
CA SER A 304 9.16 -22.30 34.35
C SER A 304 9.66 -21.04 35.06
N PHE A 305 8.88 -19.96 35.04
CA PHE A 305 8.47 -19.27 36.27
C PHE A 305 7.11 -18.61 36.06
N LEU A 306 6.14 -19.12 36.82
CA LEU A 306 4.87 -18.47 37.16
C LEU A 306 5.17 -17.16 37.91
N PHE A 307 4.34 -16.13 37.72
CA PHE A 307 3.63 -15.50 38.84
C PHE A 307 2.48 -14.63 38.29
N THR A 308 1.27 -15.01 38.69
CA THR A 308 0.07 -14.18 38.72
C THR A 308 0.10 -13.30 39.98
N ALA A 309 -0.13 -12.01 39.82
CA ALA A 309 -1.06 -11.16 40.57
C ALA A 309 -1.02 -9.75 39.94
#